data_AF-A0A1X2KXB9-F1
#
_entry.id   AF-A0A1X2KXB9-F1
#
_cell.length_a   1.000
_cell.length_b   1.000
_cell.length_c   1.000
_cell.angle_alpha   90.00
_cell.angle_beta   90.00
_cell.angle_gamma   90.00
#
_symmetry.space_group_name_H-M   'P 1'
#
loop_
_entity.id
_entity.type
_entity.pdbx_description
1 polymer ?
#
loop_
_entity_poly.entity_id
_entity_poly.type
_entity_poly.pdbx_seq_one_letter_code
_entity_poly.pdbx_strand_id
1 'polypeptide(L)' 'MLDGTHRRVTDARCTADQDPFEIGGVRMSFVNNPDGMPVQFIERPHGARGTYEMRRGVRLQMGTAR' A
#
# COMPACT_ATOMS: atom_id res chain seq x y z
N MET A 1 -3.40 -8.65 7.78
CA MET A 1 -2.25 -8.54 6.85
C MET A 1 -2.78 -8.47 5.43
N LEU A 2 -2.06 -7.80 4.54
CA LEU A 2 -2.46 -7.40 3.20
C LEU A 2 -2.93 -8.57 2.35
N ASP A 3 -2.23 -9.71 2.42
CA ASP A 3 -2.58 -10.92 1.67
C ASP A 3 -4.00 -11.41 2.03
N GLY A 4 -4.39 -11.31 3.30
CA GLY A 4 -5.73 -11.65 3.75
C GLY A 4 -6.80 -10.65 3.26
N THR A 5 -6.46 -9.37 3.19
CA THR A 5 -7.32 -8.33 2.63
C THR A 5 -7.51 -8.55 1.13
N HIS A 6 -6.42 -8.74 0.38
CA HIS A 6 -6.40 -9.00 -1.06
C HIS A 6 -7.27 -10.20 -1.42
N ARG A 7 -7.07 -11.35 -0.76
CA ARG A 7 -7.92 -12.52 -0.94
C ARG A 7 -9.41 -12.20 -0.72
N ARG A 8 -9.73 -11.49 0.37
CA ARG A 8 -11.12 -11.17 0.72
C ARG A 8 -11.79 -10.23 -0.28
N VAL A 9 -11.06 -9.27 -0.86
CA VAL A 9 -11.63 -8.37 -1.87
C VAL A 9 -11.77 -9.05 -3.22
N THR A 10 -10.84 -9.92 -3.61
CA THR A 10 -10.97 -10.73 -4.83
C THR A 10 -12.15 -11.69 -4.75
N ASP A 11 -12.33 -12.35 -3.60
CA ASP A 11 -13.51 -13.20 -3.32
C ASP A 11 -14.83 -12.42 -3.38
N ALA A 12 -14.79 -11.10 -3.13
CA ALA A 12 -15.94 -10.20 -3.19
C ALA A 12 -16.23 -9.65 -4.60
N ARG A 13 -15.62 -10.21 -5.66
CA ARG A 13 -15.76 -9.80 -7.07
C ARG A 13 -15.11 -8.45 -7.41
N CYS A 14 -14.20 -7.94 -6.59
CA CYS A 14 -13.27 -6.91 -7.05
C CYS A 14 -12.18 -7.58 -7.91
N THR A 15 -11.81 -6.98 -9.03
CA THR A 15 -10.76 -7.56 -9.89
C THR A 15 -9.39 -7.09 -9.42
N ALA A 16 -8.42 -8.00 -9.37
CA ALA A 16 -7.04 -7.66 -9.07
C ALA A 16 -6.21 -7.87 -10.35
N ASP A 17 -5.53 -6.82 -10.79
CA ASP A 17 -4.68 -6.90 -11.99
C ASP A 17 -3.31 -7.52 -11.67
N GLN A 18 -2.95 -7.59 -10.39
CA GLN A 18 -1.68 -8.09 -9.89
C GLN A 18 -1.78 -8.59 -8.44
N ASP A 19 -0.86 -9.49 -8.07
CA ASP A 19 -0.66 -9.94 -6.69
C ASP A 19 -0.02 -8.84 -5.81
N PRO A 20 -0.16 -8.91 -4.48
CA PRO A 20 0.49 -7.97 -3.58
C PRO A 20 2.02 -8.01 -3.69
N PHE A 21 2.65 -6.84 -3.75
CA PHE A 21 4.11 -6.69 -3.90
C PHE A 21 4.70 -5.74 -2.87
N GLU A 22 6.03 -5.68 -2.76
CA GLU A 22 6.75 -4.82 -1.80
C GLU A 22 7.55 -3.72 -2.50
N ILE A 23 7.49 -2.49 -1.97
CA ILE A 23 8.38 -1.38 -2.32
C ILE A 23 8.88 -0.71 -1.04
N GLY A 24 10.19 -0.73 -0.81
CA GLY A 24 10.82 0.01 0.29
C GLY A 24 10.27 -0.35 1.68
N GLY A 25 9.97 -1.64 1.91
CA GLY A 25 9.40 -2.13 3.18
C GLY A 25 7.90 -1.88 3.35
N VAL A 26 7.22 -1.38 2.32
CA VAL A 26 5.75 -1.24 2.29
C VAL A 26 5.17 -2.28 1.36
N ARG A 27 4.15 -3.02 1.83
CA ARG A 27 3.41 -3.93 0.96
C ARG A 27 2.21 -3.23 0.35
N MET A 28 1.99 -3.43 -0.95
CA MET A 28 0.94 -2.79 -1.73
C MET A 28 0.15 -3.80 -2.55
N SER A 29 -1.13 -3.53 -2.77
CA SER A 29 -1.97 -4.25 -3.74
C SER A 29 -3.00 -3.31 -4.36
N PHE A 30 -3.33 -3.54 -5.62
CA PHE A 30 -4.34 -2.79 -6.36
C PHE A 30 -5.48 -3.70 -6.77
N VAL A 31 -6.70 -3.24 -6.57
CA VAL A 31 -7.91 -3.89 -7.08
C VAL A 31 -8.83 -2.84 -7.68
N ASN A 32 -9.63 -3.22 -8.68
CA ASN A 32 -10.71 -2.39 -9.17
C ASN A 32 -11.99 -2.76 -8.40
N ASN A 33 -12.70 -1.74 -7.93
CA ASN A 33 -14.04 -1.94 -7.38
C ASN A 33 -15.02 -2.38 -8.49
N PRO A 34 -16.27 -2.75 -8.17
CA PRO A 34 -17.25 -3.16 -9.17
C PRO A 34 -17.55 -2.11 -10.26
N ASP A 35 -17.30 -0.82 -9.98
CA ASP A 35 -17.45 0.28 -10.92
C ASP A 35 -16.21 0.47 -11.82
N GLY A 36 -15.18 -0.36 -11.67
CA GLY A 36 -13.90 -0.25 -12.37
C GLY A 36 -12.96 0.83 -11.80
N MET A 37 -13.27 1.41 -10.64
CA MET A 37 -12.42 2.42 -10.01
C MET A 37 -11.26 1.75 -9.25
N PRO A 38 -9.99 2.18 -9.47
CA PRO A 38 -8.85 1.59 -8.80
C PRO A 38 -8.80 1.96 -7.32
N VAL A 39 -8.58 0.95 -6.48
CA VAL A 39 -8.43 1.06 -5.04
C VAL A 39 -7.07 0.49 -4.64
N GLN A 40 -6.31 1.28 -3.86
CA GLN A 40 -5.01 0.88 -3.35
C GLN A 40 -5.10 0.46 -1.87
N PHE A 41 -4.59 -0.73 -1.56
CA PHE A 41 -4.35 -1.17 -0.19
C PHE A 41 -2.86 -1.11 0.12
N ILE A 42 -2.52 -0.63 1.32
CA ILE A 42 -1.15 -0.45 1.78
C ILE A 42 -1.02 -1.04 3.18
N GLU A 43 -0.11 -1.99 3.35
CA GLU A 43 0.37 -2.41 4.66
C GLU A 43 1.73 -1.76 4.94
N ARG A 44 1.76 -0.93 5.97
CA ARG A 44 2.95 -0.21 6.41
C ARG A 44 3.70 -1.01 7.48
N PRO A 45 5.04 -0.96 7.50
CA PRO A 45 5.83 -1.71 8.44
C PRO A 45 5.62 -1.20 9.87
N HIS A 46 5.77 -2.08 10.85
CA HIS A 46 5.73 -1.77 12.29
C HIS A 46 4.45 -1.04 12.76
N GLY A 47 3.33 -1.22 12.06
CA GLY A 47 2.07 -0.55 12.40
C GLY A 47 2.07 0.96 12.17
N ALA A 48 3.02 1.48 11.38
CA ALA A 48 3.09 2.89 11.05
C ALA A 48 1.78 3.38 10.42
N ARG A 49 1.27 4.51 10.93
CA ARG A 49 0.01 5.11 10.47
C ARG A 49 0.18 5.92 9.19
N GLY A 50 1.42 6.26 8.84
CA GLY A 50 1.75 6.98 7.62
C GLY A 50 3.25 6.99 7.33
N THR A 51 3.60 7.55 6.16
CA THR A 51 4.99 7.64 5.69
C THR A 51 5.88 8.50 6.58
N TYR A 52 5.31 9.49 7.28
CA TYR A 52 6.04 10.28 8.27
C TYR A 52 6.62 9.41 9.39
N GLU A 53 5.80 8.51 9.94
CA GLU A 53 6.23 7.61 11.01
C GLU A 53 7.27 6.59 10.52
N MET A 54 7.15 6.12 9.27
CA MET A 54 8.14 5.24 8.65
C MET A 54 9.52 5.92 8.47
N ARG A 55 9.56 7.25 8.42
CA ARG A 55 10.79 8.04 8.24
C ARG A 55 11.28 8.67 9.54
N ARG A 56 10.66 8.39 10.69
CA ARG A 56 11.17 8.90 11.98
C ARG A 56 12.61 8.42 12.20
N GLY A 57 13.50 9.36 12.52
CA GLY A 57 14.95 9.09 12.66
C GLY A 57 15.76 9.23 11.37
N VAL A 58 15.11 9.37 10.20
CA VAL A 58 15.78 9.70 8.93
C VAL A 58 15.73 11.22 8.73
N ARG A 59 16.88 11.85 8.45
CA ARG A 59 16.92 13.28 8.11
C ARG A 59 16.15 13.50 6.81
N LEU A 60 14.91 13.97 6.92
CA LEU A 60 14.11 14.39 5.78
C LEU A 60 14.82 15.56 5.11
N GLN A 61 15.24 15.37 3.85
CA GLN A 61 15.67 16.50 3.02
C GLN A 61 14.42 17.29 2.66
N MET A 62 14.26 18.43 3.32
CA MET A 62 13.24 19.42 3.02
C MET A 62 13.89 20.51 2.18
N GLY A 63 13.52 20.62 0.90
CA GLY A 63 14.02 21.62 -0.04
C GLY A 63 14.58 21.02 -1.33
N THR A 64 14.76 21.84 -2.36
CA THR A 64 15.47 21.46 -3.58
C THR A 64 16.96 21.28 -3.25
N ALA A 65 17.48 20.08 -3.48
CA ALA A 65 18.91 19.86 -3.54
C ALA A 65 19.48 20.80 -4.60
N ARG A 66 20.43 21.64 -4.21
CA ARG A 66 21.17 22.50 -5.12
C ARG A 66 22.45 21.81 -5.54
#